data_AF-A0A1A8PV17-F1
#
_entry.id   AF-A0A1A8PV17-F1
#
_cell.length_a   1.000
_cell.length_b   1.000
_cell.length_c   1.000
_cell.angle_alpha   90.00
_cell.angle_beta   90.00
_cell.angle_gamma   90.00
#
_symmetry.space_group_name_H-M   'P 1'
#
loop_
_entity.id
_entity.type
_entity.pdbx_description
1 polymer ?
#
loop_
_entity_poly.entity_id
_entity_poly.type
_entity_poly.pdbx_seq_one_letter_code
_entity_poly.pdbx_strand_id
1 'polypeptide(L)'
;PQESHQNGILRGYIIRYRLTGLPVDYQIKNISSPDVTTLLLEDLIIWTNYEIEVAAYNGAGLGAFSHKVTEWTLQGVPTIAPSNV
;
A
#
# COMPACT_ATOMS: atom_id res chain seq x y z
N PRO A 1 -13.18 -3.45 -8.21
CA PRO A 1 -14.35 -2.54 -8.33
C PRO A 1 -15.23 -2.95 -9.52
N GLN A 2 -16.56 -3.01 -9.38
CA GLN A 2 -17.47 -3.24 -10.51
C GLN A 2 -17.35 -2.10 -11.54
N GLU A 3 -17.38 -2.44 -12.84
CA GLU A 3 -17.23 -1.48 -13.97
C GLU A 3 -18.22 -0.30 -13.90
N SER A 4 -19.39 -0.50 -13.29
CA SER A 4 -20.46 0.51 -13.19
C SER A 4 -20.10 1.76 -12.36
N HIS A 5 -18.98 1.77 -11.65
CA HIS A 5 -18.51 2.93 -10.88
C HIS A 5 -17.28 3.63 -11.51
N GLN A 6 -16.81 3.18 -12.67
CA GLN A 6 -15.64 3.79 -13.33
C GLN A 6 -16.09 4.91 -14.27
N ASN A 7 -15.78 6.15 -13.90
CA ASN A 7 -15.90 7.28 -14.82
C ASN A 7 -14.74 7.25 -15.83
N GLY A 8 -14.92 6.59 -16.97
CA GLY A 8 -13.90 6.52 -18.03
C GLY A 8 -12.82 5.44 -17.82
N ILE A 9 -11.89 5.35 -18.78
CA ILE A 9 -10.89 4.28 -18.85
C ILE A 9 -9.91 4.38 -17.68
N LEU A 10 -9.88 3.33 -16.86
CA LEU A 10 -8.92 3.17 -15.77
C LEU A 10 -7.50 3.14 -16.31
N ARG A 11 -6.59 3.91 -15.70
CA ARG A 11 -5.18 3.95 -16.07
C ARG A 11 -4.27 3.24 -15.06
N GLY A 12 -4.74 3.06 -13.83
CA GLY A 12 -3.96 2.44 -12.79
C GLY A 12 -4.42 2.79 -11.38
N TYR A 13 -3.52 2.57 -10.42
CA TYR A 13 -3.77 2.74 -8.99
C TYR A 13 -2.64 3.50 -8.30
N ILE A 14 -3.00 4.30 -7.30
CA ILE A 14 -2.09 4.90 -6.33
C ILE A 14 -2.32 4.21 -4.99
N ILE A 15 -1.26 3.65 -4.43
CA ILE A 15 -1.24 3.12 -3.07
C ILE A 15 -0.53 4.13 -2.20
N ARG A 16 -1.13 4.50 -1.08
CA ARG A 16 -0.48 5.29 -0.04
C ARG A 16 -0.38 4.49 1.25
N TYR A 17 0.75 4.57 1.92
CA TYR A 17 0.99 3.84 3.15
C TYR A 17 1.90 4.60 4.10
N ARG A 18 1.73 4.39 5.40
CA ARG A 18 2.54 5.01 6.46
C ARG A 18 2.45 4.25 7.77
N LEU A 19 3.30 4.60 8.72
CA LEU A 19 3.27 4.05 10.07
C LEU A 19 1.97 4.44 10.80
N THR A 20 1.31 3.46 11.41
CA THR A 20 0.06 3.68 12.14
C THR A 20 0.28 4.56 13.36
N GLY A 21 -0.60 5.55 13.54
CA GLY A 21 -0.63 6.41 14.73
C GLY A 21 0.52 7.43 14.83
N LEU A 22 1.43 7.48 13.84
CA LEU A 22 2.52 8.45 13.82
C LEU A 22 2.21 9.61 12.88
N PRO A 23 2.61 10.85 13.24
CA PRO A 23 2.43 12.04 12.39
C PRO A 23 3.49 12.08 11.29
N VAL A 24 3.53 11.04 10.46
CA VAL A 24 4.44 10.91 9.31
C VAL A 24 3.68 11.03 8.00
N ASP A 25 4.37 11.52 6.98
CA ASP A 25 3.83 11.62 5.62
C ASP A 25 3.61 10.24 5.00
N TYR A 26 2.67 10.20 4.05
CA TYR A 26 2.41 9.00 3.27
C TYR A 26 3.54 8.74 2.28
N GLN A 27 4.00 7.50 2.24
CA GLN A 27 4.75 6.95 1.12
C GLN A 27 3.77 6.60 0.00
N ILE A 28 4.18 6.80 -1.26
CA ILE A 28 3.33 6.62 -2.43
C ILE A 28 3.94 5.60 -3.39
N LYS A 29 3.13 4.62 -3.81
CA LYS A 29 3.45 3.69 -4.90
C LYS A 29 2.45 3.86 -6.02
N ASN A 30 2.95 4.16 -7.22
CA ASN A 30 2.13 4.25 -8.43
C ASN A 30 2.19 2.95 -9.22
N ILE A 31 1.02 2.47 -9.65
CA ILE A 31 0.82 1.28 -10.48
C ILE A 31 0.16 1.72 -11.77
N SER A 32 0.98 1.87 -12.83
CA SER A 32 0.53 2.28 -14.17
C SER A 32 -0.02 1.14 -15.01
N SER A 33 -0.77 0.22 -14.37
CA SER A 33 -1.44 -0.89 -15.04
C SER A 33 -2.83 -1.09 -14.41
N PRO A 34 -3.92 -0.92 -15.17
CA PRO A 34 -5.27 -1.14 -14.66
C PRO A 34 -5.57 -2.62 -14.41
N ASP A 35 -4.82 -3.55 -15.02
CA ASP A 35 -5.01 -4.99 -14.88
C ASP A 35 -4.39 -5.55 -13.59
N VAL A 36 -3.56 -4.76 -12.90
CA VAL A 36 -2.91 -5.18 -11.64
C VAL A 36 -3.88 -5.02 -10.48
N THR A 37 -4.44 -6.14 -10.03
CA THR A 37 -5.36 -6.18 -8.87
C THR A 37 -4.67 -6.61 -7.58
N THR A 38 -3.39 -6.99 -7.62
CA THR A 38 -2.62 -7.47 -6.47
C THR A 38 -1.18 -6.98 -6.58
N LEU A 39 -0.61 -6.54 -5.45
CA LEU A 39 0.75 -6.05 -5.36
C LEU A 39 1.35 -6.46 -4.00
N LEU A 40 2.62 -6.89 -4.00
CA LEU A 40 3.41 -7.02 -2.79
C LEU A 40 4.09 -5.68 -2.47
N LEU A 41 3.90 -5.18 -1.23
CA LEU A 41 4.57 -3.99 -0.75
C LEU A 41 5.82 -4.41 0.04
N GLU A 42 6.99 -4.03 -0.47
CA GLU A 42 8.31 -4.46 0.03
C GLU A 42 9.07 -3.29 0.67
N ASP A 43 10.27 -3.56 1.19
CA ASP A 43 11.17 -2.57 1.81
C ASP A 43 10.57 -1.80 3.01
N LEU A 44 9.63 -2.44 3.71
CA LEU A 44 9.00 -1.91 4.91
C LEU A 44 9.78 -2.30 6.17
N ILE A 45 9.62 -1.52 7.24
CA ILE A 45 10.20 -1.87 8.53
C ILE A 45 9.51 -3.13 9.04
N ILE A 46 10.29 -4.15 9.43
CA ILE A 46 9.80 -5.42 9.97
C ILE A 46 9.06 -5.21 11.31
N TRP A 47 8.14 -6.12 11.64
CA TRP A 47 7.37 -6.06 12.89
C TRP A 47 6.75 -4.68 13.19
N THR A 48 6.23 -4.02 12.16
CA THR A 48 5.73 -2.65 12.24
C THR A 48 4.34 -2.57 11.62
N ASN A 49 3.44 -1.82 12.25
CA ASN A 49 2.07 -1.66 11.78
C ASN A 49 1.97 -0.47 10.82
N TYR A 50 1.36 -0.70 9.66
CA TYR A 50 1.14 0.30 8.62
C TYR A 50 -0.35 0.50 8.33
N GLU A 51 -0.73 1.75 8.06
CA GLU A 51 -2.01 2.12 7.45
C GLU A 51 -1.83 2.15 5.93
N ILE A 52 -2.75 1.53 5.20
CA ILE A 52 -2.69 1.37 3.73
C ILE A 52 -4.04 1.77 3.13
N GLU A 53 -4.00 2.57 2.06
CA GLU A 53 -5.16 3.01 1.28
C GLU A 53 -4.83 2.97 -0.21
N VAL A 54 -5.84 2.68 -1.05
CA VAL A 54 -5.68 2.58 -2.51
C VAL A 54 -6.69 3.47 -3.22
N ALA A 55 -6.26 4.23 -4.23
CA ALA A 55 -7.12 5.02 -5.10
C ALA A 55 -6.89 4.63 -6.56
N ALA A 56 -7.97 4.50 -7.32
CA ALA A 56 -7.91 4.35 -8.78
C ALA A 56 -7.69 5.71 -9.44
N TYR A 57 -7.01 5.76 -10.60
CA TYR A 57 -6.91 6.98 -11.40
C TYR A 57 -7.19 6.71 -12.89
N ASN A 58 -7.71 7.74 -13.56
CA ASN A 58 -8.07 7.72 -14.98
C ASN A 58 -7.52 8.98 -15.67
N GLY A 59 -7.99 9.26 -16.89
CA GLY A 59 -7.59 10.48 -17.63
C GLY A 59 -8.07 11.80 -17.02
N ALA A 60 -9.09 11.79 -16.15
CA ALA A 60 -9.59 12.97 -15.45
C ALA A 60 -8.83 13.25 -14.15
N GLY A 61 -8.24 12.23 -13.52
CA GLY A 61 -7.39 12.39 -12.34
C GLY A 61 -7.46 11.22 -11.37
N LEU A 62 -7.07 11.50 -10.13
CA LEU A 62 -7.08 10.56 -9.01
C LEU A 62 -8.48 10.50 -8.39
N GLY A 63 -9.00 9.28 -8.21
CA GLY A 63 -10.25 9.02 -7.50
C GLY A 63 -10.10 9.08 -5.98
N ALA A 64 -11.20 8.80 -5.27
CA ALA A 64 -11.17 8.68 -3.82
C ALA A 64 -10.33 7.47 -3.37
N PHE A 65 -9.65 7.61 -2.25
CA PHE A 65 -8.99 6.50 -1.57
C PHE A 65 -10.03 5.55 -0.97
N SER A 66 -9.68 4.26 -0.92
CA SER A 66 -10.42 3.22 -0.23
C SER A 66 -10.53 3.51 1.27
N HIS A 67 -11.34 2.71 1.96
CA HIS A 67 -11.19 2.60 3.41
C HIS A 67 -9.76 2.21 3.77
N LYS A 68 -9.30 2.76 4.88
CA LYS A 68 -8.00 2.44 5.47
C LYS A 68 -8.00 1.03 6.01
N VAL A 69 -6.95 0.29 5.69
CA VAL A 69 -6.64 -1.02 6.27
C VAL A 69 -5.34 -0.91 7.07
N THR A 70 -5.24 -1.63 8.19
CA THR A 70 -4.03 -1.68 9.00
C THR A 70 -3.45 -3.09 9.01
N GLU A 71 -2.18 -3.23 8.66
CA GLU A 71 -1.51 -4.53 8.60
C GLU A 71 -0.13 -4.50 9.26
N TRP A 72 0.27 -5.63 9.82
CA TRP A 72 1.59 -5.82 10.41
C TRP A 72 2.54 -6.46 9.39
N THR A 73 3.73 -5.90 9.27
CA THR A 73 4.81 -6.54 8.51
C THR A 73 5.32 -7.78 9.23
N LEU A 74 5.80 -8.75 8.44
CA LEU A 74 6.40 -9.97 8.98
C LEU A 74 7.61 -9.63 9.87
N GLN A 75 7.91 -10.52 10.81
CA GLN A 75 9.19 -10.48 11.52
C GLN A 75 10.30 -10.81 10.53
N GLY A 76 11.40 -10.04 10.57
CA GLY A 76 12.61 -10.39 9.84
C GLY A 76 13.24 -11.66 10.41
N VAL A 77 14.07 -12.34 9.62
CA VAL A 77 14.96 -13.40 10.13
C VAL A 77 15.84 -12.78 11.22
N PRO A 78 16.03 -13.42 12.39
CA PRO A 78 17.00 -12.95 13.37
C PRO A 78 18.39 -12.92 12.70
N THR A 79 18.94 -11.72 12.49
CA THR A 79 20.25 -11.56 11.86
C THR A 79 21.41 -11.76 12.84
N ILE A 80 21.10 -11.90 14.13
CA ILE A 80 22.06 -12.13 15.20
C ILE A 80 21.88 -13.57 15.67
N ALA A 81 22.90 -14.41 15.41
CA ALA A 81 22.96 -15.74 15.99
C ALA A 81 22.97 -15.62 17.52
N PRO A 82 22.23 -16.47 18.26
CA PRO A 82 22.29 -16.45 19.72
C PRO A 82 23.75 -16.68 20.17
N SER A 83 24.28 -15.74 20.95
CA SER A 83 25.53 -15.95 21.66
C SER A 83 25.30 -17.06 22.68
N ASN A 84 25.95 -18.21 22.52
CA ASN A 84 25.94 -19.27 23.53
C ASN A 84 26.43 -18.69 24.87
N VAL A 85 25.64 -18.88 25.92
CA VAL A 85 26.01 -18.65 27.33
C VAL A 85 26.69 -19.91 27.87
#